data_AF-A0AAD2T7Z2-F1
#
_entry.id   AF-A0AAD2T7Z2-F1
#
_cell.length_a   1.000
_cell.length_b   1.000
_cell.length_c   1.000
_cell.angle_alpha   90.00
_cell.angle_beta   90.00
_cell.angle_gamma   90.00
#
_symmetry.space_group_name_H-M   'P 1'
#
loop_
_entity.id
_entity.type
_entity.pdbx_description
1 polymer ?
#
loop_
_entity_poly.entity_id
_entity_poly.type
_entity_poly.pdbx_seq_one_letter_code
_entity_poly.pdbx_strand_id
1 'polypeptide(L)' 'MPNPEMFGLDFALVGMFIGIFSSQFLVMLHKTKFQKLLVMLSVVALSFYALSMLVSSSLAVLMSTLLGCAAGVMLDDK' A
#
# COMPACT_ATOMS: atom_id res chain seq x y z
N MET A 1 4.39 29.28 -22.15
CA MET A 1 5.07 27.97 -22.22
C MET A 1 4.17 26.99 -21.48
N PRO A 2 3.66 25.92 -22.12
CA PRO A 2 2.66 25.03 -21.53
C PRO A 2 3.18 24.36 -20.23
N ASN A 3 2.37 24.40 -19.17
CA ASN A 3 2.69 23.86 -17.84
C ASN A 3 3.05 22.36 -17.90
N PRO A 4 4.25 21.97 -17.43
CA PRO A 4 4.73 20.58 -17.41
C PRO A 4 4.14 19.70 -16.29
N GLU A 5 3.24 20.25 -15.48
CA GLU A 5 2.67 19.60 -14.29
C GLU A 5 1.66 18.48 -14.64
N MET A 6 1.17 18.44 -15.89
CA MET A 6 0.10 17.52 -16.32
C MET A 6 0.58 16.09 -16.63
N PHE A 7 1.90 15.87 -16.77
CA PHE A 7 2.40 14.64 -17.42
C PHE A 7 2.88 13.53 -16.48
N GLY A 8 3.01 13.79 -15.17
CA GLY A 8 3.60 12.76 -14.32
C GLY A 8 3.79 13.05 -12.85
N LEU A 9 3.34 14.17 -12.28
CA LEU A 9 3.50 14.40 -10.84
C LEU A 9 2.61 13.47 -10.01
N ASP A 10 1.36 13.27 -10.42
CA ASP A 10 0.42 12.36 -9.75
C ASP A 10 0.84 10.88 -9.89
N PHE A 11 1.30 10.50 -11.10
CA PHE A 11 1.81 9.15 -11.37
C PHE A 11 3.20 8.89 -10.76
N ALA A 12 4.10 9.87 -10.71
CA ALA A 12 5.40 9.74 -10.05
C ALA A 12 5.25 9.66 -8.53
N LEU A 13 4.30 10.40 -7.95
CA LEU A 13 3.97 10.31 -6.53
C LEU A 13 3.40 8.93 -6.20
N VAL A 14 2.47 8.40 -7.01
CA VAL A 14 1.99 7.01 -6.90
C VAL A 14 3.15 6.00 -6.99
N GLY A 15 4.05 6.18 -7.96
CA GLY A 15 5.21 5.29 -8.17
C GLY A 15 6.15 5.28 -6.97
N MET A 16 6.38 6.44 -6.34
CA MET A 16 7.18 6.55 -5.13
C MET A 16 6.57 5.75 -3.96
N PHE A 17 5.25 5.87 -3.73
CA PHE A 17 4.57 5.12 -2.68
C PHE A 17 4.58 3.61 -2.93
N ILE A 18 4.38 3.17 -4.17
CA ILE A 18 4.47 1.75 -4.56
C ILE A 18 5.90 1.22 -4.34
N GLY A 19 6.93 1.99 -4.70
CA GLY A 19 8.32 1.60 -4.52
C GLY A 19 8.72 1.42 -3.05
N ILE A 20 8.28 2.33 -2.18
CA ILE A 20 8.50 2.20 -0.73
C ILE A 20 7.70 1.02 -0.18
N PHE A 21 6.42 0.87 -0.55
CA PHE A 21 5.59 -0.26 -0.10
C PHE A 21 6.21 -1.60 -0.48
N SER A 22 6.64 -1.77 -1.74
CA SER A 22 7.28 -2.99 -2.23
C SER A 22 8.58 -3.31 -1.48
N SER A 23 9.42 -2.30 -1.22
CA SER A 23 10.67 -2.48 -0.47
C SER A 23 10.39 -2.92 0.98
N GLN A 24 9.45 -2.26 1.65
CA GLN A 24 9.04 -2.60 3.02
C GLN A 24 8.40 -4.00 3.08
N PHE A 25 7.63 -4.36 2.06
CA PHE A 25 7.00 -5.67 1.95
C PHE A 25 8.03 -6.81 1.78
N LEU A 26 9.07 -6.60 0.97
CA LEU A 26 10.15 -7.58 0.78
C LEU A 26 10.95 -7.79 2.08
N VAL A 27 11.19 -6.72 2.84
CA VAL A 27 11.82 -6.81 4.17
C VAL A 27 10.92 -7.57 5.16
N MET A 28 9.61 -7.31 5.14
CA MET A 28 8.63 -8.01 5.96
C MET A 28 8.54 -9.51 5.61
N LEU A 29 8.64 -9.85 4.31
CA LEU A 29 8.71 -11.22 3.77
C LEU A 29 9.84 -12.04 4.36
N HIS A 30 10.98 -11.42 4.62
CA HIS A 30 12.14 -12.13 5.16
C HIS A 30 12.06 -12.33 6.68
N LYS A 31 11.32 -11.48 7.39
CA LYS A 31 11.26 -11.47 8.87
C LYS A 31 10.06 -12.22 9.45
N THR A 32 8.97 -12.37 8.70
CA THR A 32 7.67 -12.88 9.19
C THR A 32 7.26 -14.17 8.48
N LYS A 33 6.44 -15.01 9.14
CA LYS A 33 5.85 -16.20 8.52
C LYS A 33 5.04 -15.82 7.28
N PHE A 34 5.32 -16.48 6.15
CA PHE A 34 4.71 -16.20 4.84
C PHE A 34 3.17 -16.17 4.86
N GLN A 35 2.51 -17.01 5.69
CA GLN A 35 1.05 -17.02 5.83
C GLN A 35 0.48 -15.71 6.39
N LYS A 36 1.06 -15.16 7.46
CA LYS A 36 0.58 -13.90 8.08
C LYS A 36 0.74 -12.74 7.09
N LEU A 37 1.81 -12.78 6.32
CA LEU A 37 2.09 -11.80 5.31
C LEU A 37 1.18 -11.88 4.09
N LEU A 38 0.76 -13.08 3.68
CA LEU A 38 -0.25 -13.23 2.62
C LEU A 38 -1.60 -12.63 3.04
N VAL A 39 -2.00 -12.81 4.30
CA VAL A 39 -3.23 -12.21 4.83
C VAL A 39 -3.13 -10.69 4.86
N MET A 40 -2.01 -10.15 5.36
CA MET A 40 -1.70 -8.72 5.33
C MET A 40 -1.78 -8.14 3.91
N LEU A 41 -1.11 -8.78 2.95
CA LEU A 41 -1.11 -8.33 1.55
C LEU A 41 -2.52 -8.37 0.97
N SER A 42 -3.29 -9.42 1.25
CA SER A 42 -4.65 -9.56 0.76
C SER A 42 -5.56 -8.45 1.30
N VAL A 43 -5.48 -8.14 2.60
CA VAL A 43 -6.22 -7.03 3.21
C VAL A 43 -5.81 -5.69 2.58
N VAL A 44 -4.52 -5.41 2.45
CA VAL A 44 -4.03 -4.16 1.83
C VAL A 44 -4.51 -4.06 0.39
N ALA A 45 -4.38 -5.11 -0.42
CA ALA A 45 -4.76 -5.10 -1.83
C ALA A 45 -6.27 -4.87 -2.03
N LEU A 46 -7.12 -5.56 -1.26
CA LEU A 46 -8.57 -5.38 -1.28
C LEU A 46 -8.96 -3.97 -0.84
N SER A 47 -8.38 -3.50 0.27
CA SER A 47 -8.62 -2.16 0.79
C SER A 47 -8.20 -1.08 -0.20
N PHE A 48 -7.02 -1.24 -0.82
CA PHE A 48 -6.49 -0.31 -1.81
C PHE A 48 -7.37 -0.25 -3.05
N TYR A 49 -7.76 -1.40 -3.60
CA TYR A 49 -8.62 -1.46 -4.77
C TYR A 49 -9.98 -0.79 -4.51
N ALA A 50 -10.57 -1.04 -3.34
CA ALA A 50 -11.82 -0.41 -2.93
C ALA A 50 -11.67 1.11 -2.76
N LEU A 51 -10.64 1.57 -2.04
CA LEU A 51 -10.44 3.01 -1.78
C LEU A 51 -9.99 3.79 -3.01
N SER A 52 -9.27 3.15 -3.92
CA SER A 52 -8.82 3.76 -5.18
C SER A 52 -10.00 4.16 -6.08
N MET A 53 -11.16 3.50 -5.94
CA MET A 53 -12.39 3.91 -6.62
C MET A 53 -13.07 5.15 -6.03
N LEU A 54 -12.81 5.49 -4.75
CA LEU A 54 -13.46 6.61 -4.06
C LEU A 54 -12.56 7.85 -3.90
N VAL A 55 -11.24 7.68 -3.91
CA VAL A 55 -10.27 8.64 -3.39
C VAL A 55 -8.98 8.63 -4.23
N SER A 56 -8.20 9.73 -4.20
CA SER A 56 -6.86 9.78 -4.82
C SER A 56 -5.96 8.62 -4.39
N SER A 57 -5.26 8.05 -5.37
CA SER A 57 -4.38 6.89 -5.24
C SER A 57 -3.40 6.97 -4.05
N SER A 58 -2.83 8.13 -3.76
CA SER A 58 -1.90 8.35 -2.64
C SER A 58 -2.56 8.12 -1.28
N LEU A 59 -3.78 8.64 -1.10
CA LEU A 59 -4.55 8.48 0.14
C LEU A 59 -5.09 7.04 0.26
N ALA A 60 -5.47 6.43 -0.86
CA ALA A 60 -5.89 5.03 -0.90
C ALA A 60 -4.76 4.07 -0.47
N VAL A 61 -3.52 4.29 -0.93
CA VAL A 61 -2.35 3.49 -0.48
C VAL A 61 -2.15 3.65 1.02
N LEU A 62 -2.12 4.89 1.53
CA LEU A 62 -1.89 5.18 2.95
C LEU A 62 -2.94 4.51 3.84
N MET A 63 -4.22 4.67 3.50
CA MET A 63 -5.33 4.09 4.26
C MET A 63 -5.33 2.55 4.20
N SER A 64 -5.04 1.97 3.03
CA SER A 64 -4.92 0.50 2.91
C SER A 64 -3.76 -0.05 3.72
N THR A 65 -2.63 0.67 3.78
CA THR A 65 -1.46 0.26 4.56
C THR A 65 -1.78 0.29 6.05
N LEU A 66 -2.49 1.33 6.52
CA LEU A 66 -2.92 1.44 7.91
C LEU A 66 -3.86 0.29 8.31
N LEU A 67 -4.84 -0.02 7.46
CA LEU A 67 -5.76 -1.15 7.63
C LEU A 67 -5.03 -2.50 7.62
N GLY A 68 -4.07 -2.67 6.70
CA GLY A 68 -3.19 -3.83 6.65
C GLY A 68 -2.45 -4.01 7.95
N CYS A 69 -1.70 -3.00 8.38
CA CYS A 69 -0.96 -3.03 9.65
C CYS A 69 -1.86 -3.33 10.85
N ALA A 70 -3.04 -2.71 10.94
CA ALA A 70 -4.00 -2.98 12.01
C ALA A 70 -4.50 -4.43 12.01
N ALA A 71 -4.85 -4.97 10.84
CA ALA A 71 -5.24 -6.37 10.70
C ALA A 71 -4.09 -7.32 11.05
N GLY A 72 -2.85 -6.96 10.67
CA GLY A 72 -1.64 -7.67 11.03
C GLY A 72 -1.44 -7.80 12.52
N VAL A 73 -1.53 -6.69 13.26
CA VAL A 73 -1.41 -6.69 14.73
C VAL A 73 -2.50 -7.53 15.37
N MET A 74 -3.75 -7.38 14.92
CA MET A 74 -4.87 -8.20 15.42
C MET A 74 -4.69 -9.70 15.16
N LEU A 75 -3.97 -10.05 14.08
CA LEU A 75 -3.63 -11.44 13.76
C LEU A 75 -2.35 -11.92 14.44
N ASP A 76 -1.42 -11.04 14.82
CA ASP A 76 -0.15 -11.39 15.46
C ASP A 76 -0.34 -11.83 16.92
N ASP A 77 -1.34 -11.27 17.61
CA ASP A 77 -1.74 -11.63 18.98
C ASP A 77 -2.43 -13.02 19.11
N LYS A 78 -2.48 -13.82 18.03
CA LYS A 78 -3.05 -15.18 18.00
C LYS A 78 -2.14 -16.21 17.32
#